data_AF-A0A1I7RVM1-F1
#
_entry.id   AF-A0A1I7RVM1-F1
#
_cell.length_a   1.000
_cell.length_b   1.000
_cell.length_c   1.000
_cell.angle_alpha   90.00
_cell.angle_beta   90.00
_cell.angle_gamma   90.00
#
_symmetry.space_group_name_H-M   'P 1'
#
loop_
_entity.id
_entity.type
_entity.pdbx_description
1 polymer ?
#
loop_
_entity_poly.entity_id
_entity_poly.type
_entity_poly.pdbx_seq_one_letter_code
_entity_poly.pdbx_strand_id
1 'polypeptide(L)'
;MLWRRSLAGVRRYSSENKKRIPSGLKEIHQTQIEGGIPPLNYEQQRDKVWLGRQFGRYGLAANIELGKLWPTVEEINEINELKFYRPAKEAVELAQKIAKEEEARKRKHIETVKKNLQDYDKVLSEYKESLNAPPAEKTPEELANERRMQEIQEYFGYWIDPSDPRFEVMLKQKEAEEAKAEKMAKKEEKKKRTVAATS
;
A
#
# COMPACT_ATOMS: atom_id res chain seq x y z
N MET A 1 77.96 39.52 -21.85
CA MET A 1 77.25 40.79 -21.56
C MET A 1 75.81 40.68 -22.05
N LEU A 2 74.88 40.71 -21.10
CA LEU A 2 73.48 41.14 -21.15
C LEU A 2 72.68 40.98 -22.46
N TRP A 3 71.95 39.87 -22.57
CA TRP A 3 70.75 39.76 -23.40
C TRP A 3 69.55 40.34 -22.65
N ARG A 4 69.00 41.47 -23.10
CA ARG A 4 67.69 41.97 -22.65
C ARG A 4 66.60 41.34 -23.52
N ARG A 5 65.96 40.28 -23.01
CA ARG A 5 64.76 39.71 -23.62
C ARG A 5 63.55 40.54 -23.17
N SER A 6 62.97 41.27 -24.12
CA SER A 6 61.79 42.11 -23.95
C SER A 6 60.61 41.31 -23.39
N LEU A 7 60.15 41.67 -22.19
CA LEU A 7 58.93 41.15 -21.56
C LEU A 7 57.71 41.84 -22.18
N ALA A 8 57.41 41.53 -23.43
CA ALA A 8 56.14 41.89 -24.06
C ALA A 8 55.16 40.73 -23.89
N GLY A 9 54.42 40.72 -22.77
CA GLY A 9 53.48 39.64 -22.48
C GLY A 9 52.52 39.86 -21.33
N VAL A 10 52.29 41.10 -20.88
CA VAL A 10 51.16 41.39 -19.99
C VAL A 10 49.99 41.81 -20.87
N ARG A 11 49.05 40.88 -21.05
CA ARG A 11 47.80 41.08 -21.79
C ARG A 11 47.01 42.17 -21.06
N ARG A 12 47.20 43.43 -21.44
CA ARG A 12 46.40 44.57 -20.97
C ARG A 12 44.96 44.32 -21.42
N TYR A 13 44.08 43.99 -20.47
CA TYR A 13 42.65 43.95 -20.72
C TYR A 13 42.20 45.36 -21.14
N SER A 14 41.69 45.49 -22.36
CA SER A 14 41.06 46.72 -22.86
C SER A 14 39.89 47.11 -21.96
N SER A 15 39.85 48.37 -21.54
CA SER A 15 38.81 48.97 -20.70
C SER A 15 37.54 49.38 -21.46
N GLU A 16 37.43 49.06 -22.75
CA GLU A 16 36.48 49.74 -23.65
C GLU A 16 35.09 49.13 -23.75
N ASN A 17 34.75 48.10 -22.96
CA ASN A 17 33.38 47.57 -22.92
C ASN A 17 32.96 47.14 -21.50
N LYS A 18 33.06 48.03 -20.51
CA LYS A 18 32.32 47.86 -19.25
C LYS A 18 30.85 48.18 -19.51
N LYS A 19 30.02 47.15 -19.74
CA LYS A 19 28.56 47.29 -19.70
C LYS A 19 28.20 47.94 -18.36
N ARG A 20 27.52 49.09 -18.38
CA ARG A 20 27.10 49.78 -17.15
C ARG A 20 26.20 48.84 -16.36
N ILE A 21 26.59 48.54 -15.13
CA ILE A 21 25.80 47.71 -14.25
C ILE A 21 24.52 48.49 -13.90
N PRO A 22 23.32 47.94 -14.10
CA PRO A 22 22.09 48.60 -13.72
C PRO A 22 22.07 48.85 -12.21
N SER A 23 21.82 50.09 -11.79
CA SER A 23 21.90 50.55 -10.39
C SER A 23 20.87 49.90 -9.46
N GLY A 24 19.83 49.26 -9.99
CA GLY A 24 18.80 48.53 -9.24
C GLY A 24 19.19 47.11 -8.83
N LEU A 25 20.38 46.61 -9.20
CA LEU A 25 20.84 45.29 -8.78
C LEU A 25 21.35 45.30 -7.33
N LYS A 26 21.04 44.24 -6.58
CA LYS A 26 21.64 44.01 -5.26
C LYS A 26 23.16 43.87 -5.37
N GLU A 27 23.89 44.30 -4.36
CA GLU A 27 25.36 44.26 -4.28
C GLU A 27 25.93 42.90 -4.71
N ILE A 28 25.33 41.80 -4.25
CA ILE A 28 25.71 40.42 -4.62
C ILE A 28 25.75 40.23 -6.15
N HIS A 29 24.75 40.71 -6.86
CA HIS A 29 24.67 40.58 -8.31
C HIS A 29 25.66 41.50 -9.02
N GLN A 30 25.93 42.69 -8.46
CA GLN A 30 26.93 43.60 -8.98
C GLN A 30 28.32 42.95 -8.89
N THR A 31 28.69 42.43 -7.72
CA THR A 31 29.98 41.75 -7.49
C THR A 31 30.14 40.51 -8.37
N GLN A 32 29.07 39.74 -8.59
CA GLN A 32 29.08 38.59 -9.50
C GLN A 32 29.32 38.99 -10.97
N ILE A 33 28.72 40.09 -11.45
CA ILE A 33 28.94 40.60 -12.81
C ILE A 33 30.37 41.10 -12.98
N GLU A 34 30.93 41.70 -11.93
CA GLU A 34 32.33 42.14 -11.89
C GLU A 34 33.33 40.98 -11.79
N GLY A 35 32.85 39.75 -11.56
CA GLY A 35 33.67 38.56 -11.36
C GLY A 35 34.35 38.50 -9.98
N GLY A 36 33.89 39.31 -9.03
CA GLY A 36 34.32 39.30 -7.64
C GLY A 36 33.60 38.25 -6.80
N ILE A 37 34.08 38.03 -5.58
CA ILE A 37 33.46 37.12 -4.62
C ILE A 37 32.37 37.89 -3.87
N PRO A 38 31.11 37.44 -3.89
CA PRO A 38 30.01 38.14 -3.24
C PRO A 38 30.18 38.14 -1.70
N PRO A 39 29.80 39.23 -1.00
CA PRO A 39 29.89 39.30 0.45
C PRO A 39 28.89 38.39 1.16
N LEU A 40 29.25 37.95 2.36
CA LEU A 40 28.45 37.11 3.26
C LEU A 40 27.50 37.98 4.11
N ASN A 41 26.36 38.35 3.55
CA ASN A 41 25.38 39.23 4.20
C ASN A 41 24.30 38.49 5.00
N TYR A 42 23.97 37.24 4.63
CA TYR A 42 22.87 36.48 5.23
C TYR A 42 23.37 35.28 6.04
N GLU A 43 22.60 34.87 7.05
CA GLU A 43 22.95 33.74 7.93
C GLU A 43 23.05 32.42 7.16
N GLN A 44 22.14 32.16 6.20
CA GLN A 44 22.16 30.95 5.38
C GLN A 44 23.42 30.86 4.49
N GLN A 45 24.11 31.98 4.26
CA GLN A 45 25.37 31.98 3.52
C GLN A 45 26.55 31.53 4.37
N ARG A 46 26.38 31.51 5.71
CA ARG A 46 27.35 30.97 6.65
C ARG A 46 27.20 29.46 6.82
N ASP A 47 26.12 28.88 6.30
CA ASP A 47 25.92 27.43 6.29
C ASP A 47 27.04 26.74 5.51
N LYS A 48 27.46 25.58 6.02
CA LYS A 48 28.49 24.72 5.43
C LYS A 48 28.25 24.42 3.95
N VAL A 49 27.00 24.20 3.56
CA VAL A 49 26.60 23.94 2.17
C VAL A 49 26.90 25.15 1.27
N TRP A 50 26.60 26.36 1.74
CA TRP A 50 26.82 27.57 0.96
C TRP A 50 28.31 27.91 0.86
N LEU A 51 29.04 27.78 1.97
CA LEU A 51 30.50 27.92 2.00
C LEU A 51 31.19 26.93 1.05
N GLY A 52 30.75 25.67 1.04
CA GLY A 52 31.26 24.66 0.10
C GLY A 52 30.98 25.03 -1.36
N ARG A 53 29.83 25.64 -1.66
CA ARG A 53 29.51 26.13 -3.01
C ARG A 53 30.38 27.31 -3.43
N GLN A 54 30.70 28.24 -2.53
CA GLN A 54 31.63 29.34 -2.85
C GLN A 54 33.04 28.81 -3.07
N PHE A 55 33.51 27.93 -2.19
CA PHE A 55 34.81 27.29 -2.34
C PHE A 55 34.91 26.52 -3.67
N GLY A 56 33.87 25.80 -4.06
CA GLY A 56 33.83 25.13 -5.37
C GLY A 56 33.88 26.07 -6.58
N ARG A 57 33.39 27.31 -6.45
CA ARG A 57 33.36 28.31 -7.53
C ARG A 57 34.62 29.15 -7.62
N TYR A 58 35.13 29.62 -6.48
CA TYR A 58 36.23 30.59 -6.39
C TYR A 58 37.53 29.97 -5.86
N GLY A 59 37.50 28.72 -5.40
CA GLY A 59 38.65 28.02 -4.84
C GLY A 59 39.22 28.73 -3.60
N LEU A 60 40.55 28.77 -3.52
CA LEU A 60 41.27 29.41 -2.41
C LEU A 60 41.07 30.93 -2.34
N ALA A 61 40.62 31.57 -3.43
CA ALA A 61 40.36 33.01 -3.42
C ALA A 61 39.20 33.39 -2.47
N ALA A 62 38.30 32.45 -2.15
CA ALA A 62 37.20 32.65 -1.23
C ALA A 62 37.63 32.82 0.24
N ASN A 63 38.89 32.50 0.59
CA ASN A 63 39.45 32.59 1.94
C ASN A 63 38.55 31.94 3.03
N ILE A 64 38.02 30.76 2.73
CA ILE A 64 37.17 29.97 3.63
C ILE A 64 38.04 28.97 4.39
N GLU A 65 37.80 28.82 5.69
CA GLU A 65 38.42 27.78 6.51
C GLU A 65 37.98 26.39 6.06
N LEU A 66 38.90 25.62 5.46
CA LEU A 66 38.63 24.29 4.91
C LEU A 66 38.14 23.29 5.97
N GLY A 67 38.57 23.43 7.23
CA GLY A 67 38.16 22.55 8.33
C GLY A 67 36.66 22.55 8.57
N LYS A 68 35.98 23.67 8.32
CA LYS A 68 34.51 23.79 8.47
C LYS A 68 33.72 23.08 7.36
N LEU A 69 34.36 22.74 6.24
CA LEU A 69 33.71 22.06 5.12
C LEU A 69 33.62 20.54 5.34
N TRP A 70 34.47 19.97 6.19
CA TRP A 70 34.42 18.56 6.53
C TRP A 70 33.34 18.27 7.56
N PRO A 71 32.73 17.08 7.55
CA PRO A 71 31.82 16.65 8.61
C PRO A 71 32.51 16.60 9.95
N THR A 72 31.77 17.02 10.98
CA THR A 72 32.21 16.87 12.36
C THR A 72 32.13 15.40 12.77
N VAL A 73 32.83 15.06 13.85
CA VAL A 73 32.80 13.68 14.37
C VAL A 73 31.38 13.28 14.77
N GLU A 74 30.59 14.22 15.29
CA GLU A 74 29.17 14.04 15.63
C GLU A 74 28.34 13.70 14.38
N GLU A 75 28.45 14.50 13.31
CA GLU A 75 27.76 14.24 12.03
C GLU A 75 28.15 12.86 11.46
N ILE A 76 29.43 12.46 11.55
CA ILE A 76 29.89 11.15 11.10
C ILE A 76 29.25 10.02 11.93
N ASN A 77 29.17 10.18 13.24
CA ASN A 77 28.56 9.20 14.13
C ASN A 77 27.07 9.05 13.85
N GLU A 78 26.34 10.16 13.66
CA GLU A 78 24.93 10.12 13.28
C GLU A 78 24.71 9.38 11.96
N ILE A 79 25.54 9.65 10.94
CA ILE A 79 25.48 8.94 9.65
C ILE A 79 25.72 7.43 9.82
N ASN A 80 26.66 7.05 10.69
CA ASN A 80 26.95 5.65 10.98
C ASN A 80 25.82 4.96 11.76
N GLU A 81 25.18 5.66 12.70
CA GLU A 81 24.05 5.18 13.49
C GLU A 81 22.81 4.93 12.64
N LEU A 82 22.59 5.75 11.59
CA LEU A 82 21.49 5.57 10.64
C LEU A 82 21.60 4.26 9.84
N LYS A 83 22.79 3.63 9.79
CA LYS A 83 23.03 2.31 9.16
C LYS A 83 22.45 2.17 7.75
N PHE A 84 22.44 3.26 6.97
CA PHE A 84 21.99 3.24 5.58
C PHE A 84 22.81 2.29 4.71
N TYR A 85 24.08 2.13 5.05
CA TYR A 85 25.02 1.28 4.34
C TYR A 85 25.31 0.03 5.17
N ARG A 86 25.37 -1.12 4.48
CA ARG A 86 25.82 -2.38 5.06
C ARG A 86 27.12 -2.80 4.42
N PRO A 87 27.99 -3.52 5.14
CA PRO A 87 29.18 -4.08 4.54
C PRO A 87 28.79 -5.11 3.48
N ALA A 88 29.54 -5.12 2.37
CA ALA A 88 29.24 -5.95 1.20
C ALA A 88 29.14 -7.45 1.56
N LYS A 89 29.96 -7.93 2.51
CA LYS A 89 29.95 -9.32 2.97
C LYS A 89 28.59 -9.74 3.54
N GLU A 90 28.03 -8.94 4.45
CA GLU A 90 26.72 -9.21 5.04
C GLU A 90 25.60 -9.20 3.99
N ALA A 91 25.65 -8.26 3.05
CA ALA A 91 24.68 -8.20 1.96
C ALA A 91 24.69 -9.47 1.10
N VAL A 92 25.88 -9.99 0.78
CA VAL A 92 26.04 -11.23 0.00
C VAL A 92 25.54 -12.44 0.79
N GLU A 93 25.88 -12.55 2.07
CA GLU A 93 25.39 -13.65 2.92
C GLU A 93 23.87 -13.67 3.03
N LEU A 94 23.24 -12.50 3.19
CA LEU A 94 21.79 -12.36 3.22
C LEU A 94 21.17 -12.78 1.89
N ALA A 95 21.73 -12.31 0.77
CA ALA A 95 21.25 -12.69 -0.56
C ALA A 95 21.34 -14.21 -0.79
N GLN A 96 22.43 -14.84 -0.36
CA GLN A 96 22.58 -16.30 -0.46
C GLN A 96 21.58 -17.06 0.40
N LYS A 97 21.26 -16.57 1.62
CA LYS A 97 20.23 -17.17 2.48
C LYS A 97 18.85 -17.09 1.82
N ILE A 98 18.48 -15.91 1.31
CA ILE A 98 17.21 -15.70 0.62
C ILE A 98 17.10 -16.62 -0.60
N ALA A 99 18.14 -16.71 -1.43
CA ALA A 99 18.16 -17.58 -2.59
C ALA A 99 17.95 -19.07 -2.23
N LYS A 100 18.60 -19.54 -1.16
CA LYS A 100 18.44 -20.92 -0.66
C LYS A 100 17.02 -21.19 -0.18
N GLU A 101 16.41 -20.25 0.54
CA GLU A 101 15.04 -20.37 1.02
C GLU A 101 14.04 -20.41 -0.14
N GLU A 102 14.22 -19.55 -1.15
CA GLU A 102 13.38 -19.56 -2.35
C GLU A 102 13.52 -20.87 -3.13
N GLU A 103 14.73 -21.38 -3.31
CA GLU A 103 14.95 -22.68 -3.94
C GLU A 103 14.26 -23.81 -3.17
N ALA A 104 14.38 -23.82 -1.85
CA ALA A 104 13.72 -24.83 -1.02
C ALA A 104 12.19 -24.75 -1.14
N ARG A 105 11.61 -23.54 -1.16
CA ARG A 105 10.18 -23.34 -1.39
C ARG A 105 9.74 -23.83 -2.78
N LYS A 106 10.50 -23.50 -3.82
CA LYS A 106 10.25 -23.95 -5.20
C LYS A 106 10.28 -25.48 -5.28
N ARG A 107 11.28 -26.13 -4.67
CA ARG A 107 11.38 -27.60 -4.63
C ARG A 107 10.18 -28.24 -3.95
N LYS A 108 9.79 -27.76 -2.76
CA LYS A 108 8.59 -28.24 -2.05
C LYS A 108 7.33 -28.06 -2.89
N HIS A 109 7.18 -26.91 -3.55
CA HIS A 109 6.03 -26.67 -4.43
C HIS A 109 5.99 -27.66 -5.60
N ILE A 110 7.12 -27.87 -6.28
CA ILE A 110 7.22 -28.84 -7.37
C ILE A 110 6.88 -30.26 -6.89
N GLU A 111 7.33 -30.65 -5.69
CA GLU A 111 6.98 -31.95 -5.09
C GLU A 111 5.47 -32.08 -4.83
N THR A 112 4.83 -31.03 -4.31
CA THR A 112 3.37 -31.04 -4.13
C THR A 112 2.62 -31.13 -5.44
N VAL A 113 3.06 -30.38 -6.47
CA VAL A 113 2.46 -30.43 -7.81
C VAL A 113 2.63 -31.83 -8.42
N LYS A 114 3.80 -32.47 -8.26
CA LYS A 114 4.03 -33.83 -8.74
C LYS A 114 3.10 -34.85 -8.09
N LYS A 115 2.85 -34.75 -6.78
CA LYS A 115 1.89 -35.62 -6.08
C LYS A 115 0.48 -35.41 -6.61
N ASN A 116 0.06 -34.14 -6.73
CA ASN A 116 -1.26 -33.81 -7.26
C ASN A 116 -1.45 -34.28 -8.71
N LEU A 117 -0.39 -34.24 -9.53
CA LEU A 117 -0.42 -34.76 -10.90
C LEU A 117 -0.59 -36.29 -10.93
N GLN A 118 -0.03 -37.03 -9.98
CA GLN A 118 -0.22 -38.48 -9.89
C GLN A 118 -1.66 -38.85 -9.53
N ASP A 119 -2.30 -38.06 -8.67
CA ASP A 119 -3.69 -38.28 -8.25
C ASP A 119 -4.71 -37.64 -9.22
N TYR A 120 -4.26 -36.85 -10.20
CA TYR A 120 -5.12 -36.07 -11.09
C TYR A 120 -6.12 -36.93 -11.87
N ASP A 121 -5.68 -38.07 -12.42
CA ASP A 121 -6.54 -38.93 -13.23
C ASP A 121 -7.71 -39.50 -12.42
N LYS A 122 -7.48 -39.84 -11.15
CA LYS A 122 -8.51 -40.34 -10.23
C LYS A 122 -9.52 -39.26 -9.87
N VAL A 123 -9.03 -38.06 -9.51
CA VAL A 123 -9.89 -36.93 -9.19
C VAL A 123 -10.72 -36.53 -10.41
N LEU A 124 -10.15 -36.60 -11.61
CA LEU A 124 -10.86 -36.32 -12.85
C LEU A 124 -11.97 -37.34 -13.14
N SER A 125 -11.75 -38.64 -12.86
CA SER A 125 -12.81 -39.64 -12.98
C SER A 125 -13.93 -39.41 -11.97
N GLU A 126 -13.61 -39.17 -10.69
CA GLU A 126 -14.60 -38.87 -9.65
C GLU A 126 -15.41 -37.61 -9.97
N TYR A 127 -14.77 -36.58 -10.53
CA TYR A 127 -15.44 -35.37 -10.96
C TYR A 127 -16.39 -35.62 -12.14
N LYS A 128 -15.98 -36.40 -13.13
CA LYS A 128 -16.86 -36.78 -14.26
C LYS A 128 -18.03 -37.63 -13.78
N GLU A 129 -17.81 -38.52 -12.82
CA GLU A 129 -18.87 -39.32 -12.21
C GLU A 129 -19.86 -38.43 -11.47
N SER A 130 -19.40 -37.43 -10.70
CA SER A 130 -20.30 -36.49 -10.01
C SER A 130 -21.07 -35.57 -10.95
N LEU A 131 -20.51 -35.17 -12.11
CA LEU A 131 -21.26 -34.44 -13.15
C LEU A 131 -22.37 -35.27 -13.79
N ASN A 132 -22.13 -36.57 -13.97
CA ASN A 132 -23.10 -37.49 -14.55
C ASN A 132 -24.06 -38.07 -13.50
N ALA A 133 -23.75 -37.91 -12.21
CA ALA A 133 -24.65 -38.30 -11.15
C ALA A 133 -25.94 -37.49 -11.27
N PRO A 134 -27.12 -38.13 -11.27
CA PRO A 134 -28.36 -37.39 -11.15
C PRO A 134 -28.31 -36.56 -9.86
N PRO A 135 -28.97 -35.38 -9.81
CA PRO A 135 -29.03 -34.59 -8.59
C PRO A 135 -29.46 -35.53 -7.46
N ALA A 136 -28.62 -35.65 -6.42
CA ALA A 136 -28.89 -36.54 -5.30
C ALA A 136 -30.34 -36.33 -4.88
N GLU A 137 -31.13 -37.40 -4.87
CA GLU A 137 -32.53 -37.32 -4.45
C GLU A 137 -32.50 -36.72 -3.05
N LYS A 138 -33.03 -35.50 -2.92
CA LYS A 138 -33.08 -34.80 -1.63
C LYS A 138 -33.73 -35.75 -0.66
N THR A 139 -33.05 -35.99 0.46
CA THR A 139 -33.58 -36.89 1.48
C THR A 139 -34.95 -36.36 1.93
N PRO A 140 -35.88 -37.23 2.38
CA PRO A 140 -37.19 -36.77 2.84
C PRO A 140 -37.07 -35.73 3.96
N GLU A 141 -35.98 -35.74 4.72
CA GLU A 141 -35.66 -34.78 5.77
C GLU A 141 -35.28 -33.40 5.21
N GLU A 142 -34.44 -33.34 4.17
CA GLU A 142 -34.09 -32.08 3.49
C GLU A 142 -35.32 -31.46 2.81
N LEU A 143 -36.17 -32.27 2.17
CA LEU A 143 -37.43 -31.82 1.59
C LEU A 143 -38.40 -31.27 2.65
N ALA A 144 -38.48 -31.93 3.82
CA ALA A 144 -39.30 -31.44 4.93
C ALA A 144 -38.77 -30.11 5.48
N ASN A 145 -37.45 -29.95 5.57
CA ASN A 145 -36.83 -28.71 6.03
C ASN A 145 -36.99 -27.57 5.01
N GLU A 146 -36.86 -27.85 3.71
CA GLU A 146 -37.11 -26.87 2.65
C GLU A 146 -38.56 -26.38 2.62
N ARG A 147 -39.54 -27.29 2.79
CA ARG A 147 -40.95 -26.92 2.91
C ARG A 147 -41.20 -26.01 4.12
N ARG A 148 -40.63 -26.35 5.28
CA ARG A 148 -40.71 -25.52 6.49
C ARG A 148 -40.11 -24.13 6.29
N MET A 149 -38.97 -24.04 5.59
CA MET A 149 -38.34 -22.76 5.25
C MET A 149 -39.22 -21.92 4.33
N GLN A 150 -39.76 -22.51 3.27
CA GLN A 150 -40.64 -21.84 2.32
C GLN A 150 -41.88 -21.29 3.01
N GLU A 151 -42.50 -22.08 3.88
CA GLU A 151 -43.67 -21.67 4.66
C GLU A 151 -43.42 -20.46 5.57
N ILE A 152 -42.25 -20.37 6.19
CA ILE A 152 -41.85 -19.22 7.02
C ILE A 152 -41.51 -18.02 6.14
N GLN A 153 -40.84 -18.24 5.01
CA GLN A 153 -40.52 -17.19 4.05
C GLN A 153 -41.78 -16.57 3.44
N GLU A 154 -42.79 -17.36 3.09
CA GLU A 154 -44.07 -16.87 2.57
C GLU A 154 -44.84 -16.04 3.60
N TYR A 155 -44.79 -16.44 4.87
CA TYR A 155 -45.51 -15.75 5.95
C TYR A 155 -44.79 -14.46 6.40
N PHE A 156 -43.46 -14.45 6.51
CA PHE A 156 -42.69 -13.29 6.99
C PHE A 156 -42.11 -12.42 5.87
N GLY A 157 -41.98 -12.93 4.65
CA GLY A 157 -41.51 -12.20 3.47
C GLY A 157 -39.98 -12.03 3.36
N TYR A 158 -39.19 -12.59 4.28
CA TYR A 158 -37.72 -12.57 4.22
C TYR A 158 -37.13 -13.94 4.51
N TRP A 159 -35.92 -14.16 3.98
CA TRP A 159 -35.21 -15.43 4.10
C TRP A 159 -34.49 -15.53 5.46
N ILE A 160 -34.66 -16.67 6.13
CA ILE A 160 -34.11 -16.97 7.46
C ILE A 160 -33.45 -18.35 7.41
N ASP A 161 -32.23 -18.45 7.94
CA ASP A 161 -31.51 -19.71 8.07
C ASP A 161 -32.15 -20.64 9.12
N PRO A 162 -32.31 -21.96 8.85
CA PRO A 162 -32.82 -22.93 9.82
C PRO A 162 -31.98 -23.09 11.08
N SER A 163 -30.70 -22.75 10.99
CA SER A 163 -29.75 -22.84 12.11
C SER A 163 -29.79 -21.63 13.04
N ASP A 164 -30.54 -20.57 12.68
CA ASP A 164 -30.70 -19.40 13.53
C ASP A 164 -31.77 -19.68 14.62
N PRO A 165 -31.49 -19.42 15.92
CA PRO A 165 -32.48 -19.57 17.00
C PRO A 165 -33.77 -18.75 16.80
N ARG A 166 -33.76 -17.73 15.93
CA ARG A 166 -34.96 -16.96 15.57
C ARG A 166 -35.98 -17.80 14.79
N PHE A 167 -35.55 -18.81 14.05
CA PHE A 167 -36.42 -19.67 13.25
C PHE A 167 -37.49 -20.37 14.11
N GLU A 168 -37.09 -20.93 15.26
CA GLU A 168 -38.01 -21.59 16.19
C GLU A 168 -39.03 -20.63 16.80
N VAL A 169 -38.62 -19.39 17.07
CA VAL A 169 -39.50 -18.36 17.63
C VAL A 169 -40.57 -17.96 16.61
N MET A 170 -40.15 -17.78 15.35
CA MET A 170 -41.03 -17.41 14.24
C MET A 170 -42.01 -18.53 13.88
N LEU A 171 -41.59 -19.80 13.94
CA LEU A 171 -42.47 -20.95 13.77
C LEU A 171 -43.58 -20.98 14.82
N LYS A 172 -43.23 -20.80 16.10
CA LYS A 172 -44.20 -20.76 17.21
C LYS A 172 -45.18 -19.59 17.08
N GLN A 173 -44.74 -18.47 16.51
CA GLN A 173 -45.62 -17.32 16.24
C GLN A 173 -46.65 -17.64 15.15
N LYS A 174 -46.22 -18.24 14.04
CA LYS A 174 -47.12 -18.70 12.96
C LYS A 174 -48.16 -19.69 13.50
N GLU A 175 -47.74 -20.75 14.19
CA GLU A 175 -48.65 -21.76 14.75
C GLU A 175 -49.67 -21.15 15.74
N ALA A 176 -49.25 -20.18 16.54
CA ALA A 176 -50.12 -19.48 17.47
C ALA A 176 -51.16 -18.59 16.76
N GLU A 177 -50.81 -18.01 15.61
CA GLU A 177 -51.72 -17.20 14.81
C GLU A 177 -52.72 -18.03 14.01
N GLU A 178 -52.28 -19.14 13.40
CA GLU A 178 -53.17 -20.10 12.74
C GLU A 178 -54.17 -20.70 13.74
N ALA A 179 -53.71 -21.09 14.94
CA ALA A 179 -54.59 -21.59 15.99
C ALA A 179 -55.61 -20.54 16.47
N LYS A 180 -55.26 -19.24 16.44
CA LYS A 180 -56.20 -18.15 16.75
C LYS A 180 -57.19 -17.95 15.60
N ALA A 181 -56.72 -17.95 14.35
CA ALA A 181 -57.53 -17.81 13.16
C ALA A 181 -58.57 -18.95 13.05
N GLU A 182 -58.16 -20.20 13.29
CA GLU A 182 -59.08 -21.34 13.34
C GLU A 182 -60.13 -21.21 14.43
N LYS A 183 -59.76 -20.76 15.62
CA LYS A 183 -60.71 -20.55 16.72
C LYS A 183 -61.71 -19.45 16.38
N MET A 184 -61.29 -18.41 15.66
CA MET A 184 -62.18 -17.34 15.18
C MET A 184 -63.08 -17.84 14.05
N ALA A 185 -62.56 -18.57 13.07
CA ALA A 185 -63.34 -19.19 12.00
C ALA A 185 -64.38 -20.19 12.54
N LYS A 186 -63.99 -21.08 13.47
CA LYS A 186 -64.91 -22.01 14.16
C LYS A 186 -66.00 -21.28 14.95
N LYS A 187 -65.69 -20.10 15.53
CA LYS A 187 -66.68 -19.25 16.21
C LYS A 187 -67.60 -18.54 15.22
N GLU A 188 -67.08 -18.08 14.11
CA GLU A 188 -67.85 -17.42 13.04
C GLU A 188 -68.77 -18.41 12.31
N GLU A 189 -68.33 -19.64 12.05
CA GLU A 189 -69.18 -20.71 11.52
C GLU A 189 -70.32 -21.05 12.48
N LYS A 190 -70.03 -21.15 13.78
CA LYS A 190 -71.06 -21.33 14.81
C LYS A 190 -72.04 -20.15 14.82
N LYS A 191 -71.55 -18.91 14.72
CA LYS A 191 -72.40 -17.71 14.63
C LYS A 191 -73.24 -17.66 13.35
N LYS A 192 -72.67 -18.03 12.19
CA LYS A 192 -73.39 -18.11 10.91
C LYS A 192 -74.47 -19.20 10.94
N ARG A 193 -74.17 -20.36 11.55
CA ARG A 193 -75.17 -21.43 11.77
C ARG A 193 -76.30 -21.00 12.71
N THR A 194 -76.02 -20.18 13.73
CA THR A 194 -77.06 -19.65 14.61
C THR A 194 -77.90 -18.55 13.94
N VAL A 195 -77.29 -17.67 13.15
CA VAL A 195 -78.02 -16.59 12.43
C VAL A 195 -78.89 -17.15 11.29
N ALA A 196 -78.42 -18.19 10.58
CA ALA A 196 -79.20 -18.90 9.57
C ALA A 196 -80.34 -19.77 10.16
N ALA A 197 -80.34 -20.02 11.46
CA ALA A 197 -81.41 -20.74 12.16
C ALA A 197 -82.44 -19.79 12.81
N THR A 198 -82.17 -18.47 12.85
CA THR A 198 -83.04 -17.44 13.43
C THR A 198 -83.53 -16.40 12.40
N SER A 199 -83.35 -16.68 11.11
CA SER A 199 -83.92 -15.93 9.97
C SER A 199 -84.82 -16.87 9.17
#